data_AF-A0A419DX44-F1
#
_entry.id   AF-A0A419DX44-F1
#
_cell.length_a   1.000
_cell.length_b   1.000
_cell.length_c   1.000
_cell.angle_alpha   90.00
_cell.angle_beta   90.00
_cell.angle_gamma   90.00
#
_symmetry.space_group_name_H-M   'P 1'
#
loop_
_entity.id
_entity.type
_entity.pdbx_description
1 polymer ?
#
loop_
_entity_poly.entity_id
_entity_poly.type
_entity_poly.pdbx_seq_one_letter_code
_entity_poly.pdbx_strand_id
1 'polypeptide(L)'
;MKLKLNLYPIASDLEGKIDEILNKAVENRAKLIEIAYGKASEDIKKRILNFLNRKDKRILYHRLEKSKEGWGRIYIHFRWK
;
A
#
# COMPACT_ATOMS: atom_id res chain seq x y z
N MET A 1 9.30 -6.36 11.16
CA MET A 1 9.56 -4.99 10.66
C MET A 1 8.29 -4.40 10.04
N LYS A 2 8.07 -3.10 10.17
CA LYS A 2 7.00 -2.34 9.53
C LYS A 2 7.61 -1.31 8.57
N LEU A 3 7.06 -1.20 7.37
CA LEU A 3 7.43 -0.16 6.41
C LEU A 3 6.31 0.88 6.29
N LYS A 4 6.69 2.12 5.97
CA LYS A 4 5.76 3.23 5.80
C LYS A 4 6.03 3.92 4.46
N LEU A 5 4.97 4.16 3.69
CA LEU A 5 4.99 4.98 2.49
C LEU A 5 4.07 6.17 2.69
N ASN A 6 4.58 7.39 2.47
CA ASN A 6 3.76 8.58 2.39
C ASN A 6 3.63 8.99 0.92
N LEU A 7 2.41 8.96 0.41
CA LEU A 7 2.03 9.40 -0.93
C LEU A 7 1.45 10.82 -0.94
N TYR A 8 1.44 11.54 0.19
CA TYR A 8 0.96 12.91 0.26
C TYR A 8 2.12 13.93 0.23
N PRO A 9 2.05 14.98 -0.61
CA PRO A 9 1.04 15.21 -1.66
C PRO A 9 1.16 14.17 -2.77
N ILE A 10 0.05 13.92 -3.48
CA ILE A 10 -0.05 12.85 -4.48
C ILE A 10 1.07 12.97 -5.52
N ALA A 11 1.99 12.00 -5.48
CA ALA A 11 3.07 11.93 -6.43
C ALA A 11 2.54 11.50 -7.82
N SER A 12 3.15 12.03 -8.88
CA SER A 12 2.83 11.66 -10.27
C SER A 12 3.03 10.16 -10.52
N ASP A 13 4.09 9.58 -9.94
CA ASP A 13 4.40 8.15 -10.00
C ASP A 13 3.95 7.42 -8.73
N LEU A 14 2.65 7.34 -8.54
CA LEU A 14 2.04 6.66 -7.40
C LEU A 14 2.24 5.14 -7.45
N GLU A 15 2.13 4.54 -8.63
CA GLU A 15 2.21 3.09 -8.81
C GLU A 15 3.63 2.56 -8.68
N GLY A 16 4.63 3.27 -9.23
CA GLY A 16 6.04 2.93 -9.07
C GLY A 16 6.48 2.94 -7.60
N LYS A 17 6.08 3.96 -6.84
CA LYS A 17 6.36 4.02 -5.38
C LYS A 17 5.71 2.89 -4.59
N ILE A 18 4.49 2.50 -4.94
CA ILE A 18 3.81 1.37 -4.30
C ILE A 18 4.54 0.07 -4.63
N ASP A 19 4.99 -0.09 -5.88
CA ASP A 19 5.73 -1.28 -6.28
C ASP A 19 7.08 -1.40 -5.56
N GLU A 20 7.84 -0.30 -5.50
CA GLU A 20 9.12 -0.26 -4.80
C GLU A 20 8.99 -0.70 -3.34
N ILE A 21 7.98 -0.18 -2.62
CA ILE A 21 7.81 -0.56 -1.21
C ILE A 21 7.26 -1.97 -1.03
N LEU A 22 6.49 -2.51 -1.98
CA LEU A 22 6.08 -3.91 -1.98
C LEU A 22 7.29 -4.83 -2.16
N ASN A 23 8.15 -4.56 -3.14
CA ASN A 23 9.36 -5.33 -3.37
C ASN A 23 10.29 -5.28 -2.15
N LYS A 24 10.51 -4.08 -1.60
CA LYS A 24 11.27 -3.91 -0.35
C LYS A 24 10.67 -4.69 0.82
N ALA A 25 9.35 -4.75 0.94
CA ALA A 25 8.69 -5.53 1.98
C ALA A 25 8.92 -7.03 1.81
N VAL A 26 8.89 -7.54 0.58
CA VAL A 26 9.16 -8.96 0.28
C VAL A 26 10.61 -9.31 0.57
N GLU A 27 11.56 -8.53 0.06
CA GLU A 27 13.00 -8.73 0.28
C GLU A 27 13.37 -8.74 1.76
N ASN A 28 12.78 -7.84 2.54
CA ASN A 28 13.09 -7.68 3.96
C ASN A 28 12.13 -8.44 4.89
N ARG A 29 11.24 -9.27 4.33
CA ARG A 29 10.18 -9.99 5.08
C ARG A 29 9.44 -9.08 6.07
N ALA A 30 9.05 -7.88 5.62
CA ALA A 30 8.28 -6.94 6.43
C ALA A 30 6.91 -7.54 6.75
N LYS A 31 6.43 -7.39 7.98
CA LYS A 31 5.11 -7.93 8.39
C LYS A 31 3.95 -7.03 7.94
N LEU A 32 4.23 -5.74 7.77
CA LEU A 32 3.21 -4.71 7.53
C LEU A 32 3.79 -3.56 6.70
N ILE A 33 3.04 -3.10 5.71
CA ILE A 33 3.21 -1.78 5.09
C ILE A 33 2.05 -0.89 5.51
N GLU A 34 2.34 0.34 5.87
CA GLU A 34 1.36 1.42 6.02
C GLU A 34 1.55 2.43 4.88
N ILE A 35 0.51 2.62 4.07
CA ILE A 35 0.46 3.61 2.99
C ILE A 35 -0.46 4.74 3.43
N ALA A 36 0.10 5.91 3.67
CA ALA A 36 -0.65 7.14 3.90
C ALA A 36 -0.82 7.89 2.57
N TYR A 37 -2.05 8.18 2.18
CA TYR A 37 -2.36 8.98 0.99
C TYR A 37 -3.09 10.29 1.33
N GLY A 38 -3.29 10.57 2.62
CA GLY A 38 -3.94 11.80 3.11
C GLY A 38 -5.44 11.83 2.80
N LYS A 39 -6.03 13.02 2.83
CA LYS A 39 -7.42 13.26 2.38
C LYS A 39 -7.48 13.28 0.84
N ALA A 40 -7.07 12.18 0.21
CA ALA A 40 -7.13 12.07 -1.24
C ALA A 40 -8.58 11.90 -1.73
N SER A 41 -8.84 12.33 -2.96
CA SER A 41 -10.11 12.06 -3.66
C SER A 41 -10.39 10.55 -3.69
N GLU A 42 -11.67 10.17 -3.72
CA GLU A 42 -12.09 8.78 -3.87
C GLU A 42 -11.43 8.09 -5.07
N ASP A 43 -11.13 8.83 -6.14
CA ASP A 43 -10.44 8.32 -7.33
C ASP A 43 -9.03 7.81 -7.05
N ILE A 44 -8.26 8.52 -6.22
CA ILE A 44 -6.90 8.11 -5.86
C ILE A 44 -6.94 6.86 -5.00
N LYS A 45 -7.88 6.82 -4.04
CA LYS A 45 -8.12 5.61 -3.24
C LYS A 45 -8.49 4.43 -4.15
N LYS A 46 -9.42 4.62 -5.10
CA LYS A 46 -9.79 3.59 -6.09
C LYS A 46 -8.59 3.15 -6.92
N ARG A 47 -7.76 4.09 -7.40
CA ARG A 47 -6.55 3.81 -8.17
C ARG A 47 -5.55 2.96 -7.38
N ILE A 48 -5.23 3.35 -6.14
CA ILE A 48 -4.34 2.56 -5.25
C ILE A 48 -4.90 1.15 -5.06
N LEU A 49 -6.19 1.03 -4.75
CA LEU A 49 -6.82 -0.26 -4.48
C LEU A 49 -6.86 -1.15 -5.73
N ASN A 50 -7.17 -0.59 -6.89
CA ASN A 50 -7.16 -1.33 -8.16
C ASN A 50 -5.77 -1.83 -8.51
N PHE A 51 -4.74 -0.99 -8.32
CA PHE A 51 -3.35 -1.39 -8.51
C PHE A 51 -2.93 -2.55 -7.60
N LEU A 52 -3.23 -2.44 -6.30
CA LEU A 52 -2.94 -3.49 -5.32
C LEU A 52 -3.72 -4.78 -5.61
N ASN A 53 -4.92 -4.69 -6.17
CA ASN A 53 -5.76 -5.85 -6.49
C ASN A 53 -5.32 -6.61 -7.76
N ARG A 54 -4.35 -6.11 -8.53
CA ARG A 54 -3.82 -6.87 -9.67
C ARG A 54 -3.21 -8.20 -9.20
N LYS A 55 -3.36 -9.26 -10.00
CA LYS A 55 -2.98 -10.64 -9.62
C LYS A 55 -1.50 -10.75 -9.21
N ASP A 56 -0.62 -10.05 -9.92
CA ASP A 56 0.83 -9.99 -9.68
C ASP A 56 1.20 -9.33 -8.35
N LYS A 57 0.36 -8.41 -7.85
CA LYS A 57 0.58 -7.73 -6.56
C LYS A 57 -0.13 -8.46 -5.42
N ARG A 58 -1.37 -8.90 -5.65
CA ARG A 58 -2.24 -9.52 -4.64
C ARG A 58 -1.63 -10.79 -4.04
N ILE A 59 -0.85 -11.54 -4.82
CA ILE A 59 -0.16 -12.77 -4.39
C ILE A 59 0.97 -12.49 -3.37
N LEU A 60 1.52 -11.28 -3.35
CA LEU A 60 2.65 -10.92 -2.49
C LEU A 60 2.28 -10.78 -1.02
N TYR A 61 1.00 -10.57 -0.70
CA TYR A 61 0.54 -10.26 0.65
C TYR A 61 -0.72 -11.03 1.03
N HIS A 62 -0.99 -11.13 2.33
CA HIS A 62 -2.10 -11.90 2.86
C HIS A 62 -3.40 -11.10 2.91
N ARG A 63 -3.35 -9.92 3.55
CA ARG A 63 -4.54 -9.10 3.85
C ARG A 63 -4.29 -7.63 3.50
N LEU A 64 -5.33 -6.96 3.03
CA LEU A 64 -5.37 -5.52 2.85
C LEU A 64 -6.49 -4.94 3.73
N GLU A 65 -6.15 -3.92 4.51
CA GLU A 65 -7.08 -3.19 5.36
C GLU A 65 -7.08 -1.70 5.00
N LYS A 66 -8.23 -1.05 5.19
CA LYS A 66 -8.44 0.37 4.89
C LYS A 66 -8.86 1.05 6.18
N SER A 67 -8.31 2.22 6.49
CA SER A 67 -8.83 2.99 7.61
C SER A 67 -10.25 3.47 7.28
N LYS A 68 -11.19 3.27 8.21
CA LYS A 68 -12.56 3.78 8.08
C LYS A 68 -12.65 5.27 8.39
N GLU A 69 -11.75 5.76 9.26
CA GLU A 69 -11.72 7.13 9.76
C GLU A 69 -10.31 7.72 9.67
N GLY A 70 -10.19 9.05 9.64
CA GLY A 70 -8.91 9.79 9.65
C GLY A 70 -8.28 10.10 8.27
N TRP A 71 -6.96 10.33 8.26
CA TRP A 71 -6.16 10.66 7.07
C TRP A 71 -5.85 9.41 6.23
N GLY A 72 -6.83 8.97 5.43
CA GLY A 72 -6.70 8.01 4.34
C GLY A 72 -5.47 7.09 4.36
N ARG A 73 -5.62 5.91 4.98
CA ARG A 73 -4.56 4.90 5.09
C ARG A 73 -4.98 3.56 4.53
N ILE A 74 -4.02 2.86 3.95
CA ILE A 74 -4.10 1.45 3.57
C ILE A 74 -3.01 0.69 4.29
N TYR A 75 -3.36 -0.46 4.84
CA TYR A 75 -2.45 -1.38 5.51
C TYR A 75 -2.38 -2.68 4.71
N ILE A 76 -1.17 -3.15 4.46
CA ILE A 76 -0.90 -4.39 3.75
C ILE A 76 -0.15 -5.33 4.68
N HIS A 77 -0.79 -6.44 5.02
CA HIS A 77 -0.26 -7.44 5.95
C HIS A 77 0.31 -8.63 5.19
N PHE A 78 1.52 -9.02 5.59
CA PHE A 78 2.24 -10.14 5.02
C PHE A 78 2.26 -11.31 6.01
N ARG A 79 2.25 -12.54 5.48
CA ARG A 79 2.39 -13.76 6.28
C ARG A 79 3.60 -14.54 5.79
N TRP A 80 4.66 -14.50 6.59
CA TRP A 80 5.86 -15.31 6.36
C TRP A 80 5.70 -16.65 7.07
N LYS A 81 6.15 -17.72 6.43
CA LYS A 81 6.30 -19.04 7.05
C LYS A 81 7.70 -19.15 7.64
#